data_AF-A0A327TQH0-F1
#
_entry.id   AF-A0A327TQH0-F1
#
_cell.length_a   1.000
_cell.length_b   1.000
_cell.length_c   1.000
_cell.angle_alpha   90.00
_cell.angle_beta   90.00
_cell.angle_gamma   90.00
#
_symmetry.space_group_name_H-M   'P 1'
#
loop_
_entity.id
_entity.type
_entity.pdbx_description
1 polymer ?
#
loop_
_entity_poly.entity_id
_entity_poly.type
_entity_poly.pdbx_seq_one_letter_code
_entity_poly.pdbx_strand_id
1 'polypeptide(L)'
;GIRNDGVGAYSRVHYGSNYVNAFWDDSCFCMTYGDGSGNTHPLTELDVAGHEMTHGVTSNTAGLNYSGESGGLNESTSDVFGTMVEFYANLSTDNPDYLIGELININGDGTPLRYMDKPSKDGASADSWSSTVGNKDVHYSSGVGNHAFYLLAEGSGAKTINGVSYNSPTVNSITVTGIGRDKAAAIWYRALTTYWTSTTNYANARAGMLSAATDLYGAGSAEYNATATAWAAVNVGSLPSTGGPTVTSPGNQSTALNGSVNLQIAASGGTAPLSYSATGLPTGLSINASTGKITGTATAAGTYNVTVTAKDAANKTGTASFTWTVTSGGGTGCTPAQLLGNPGFETGSAAPWTGTSGVVDNSSSQAAHSGSWKAWLDGYGSAHTDSIAQTVTIPAGCSATLSYWLHIDTAETGTTAYDKLTVTVNGTSVATYSNANAATGYTQKSINLSAYAGQTVTVKFNAVEDSSLQTSFVIDDTAIQTS
;
A
#
# COMPACT_ATOMS: atom_id res chain seq x y z
N GLY A 1 37.96 -18.05 -12.81
CA GLY A 1 37.87 -18.35 -14.26
C GLY A 1 36.51 -18.97 -14.55
N ILE A 2 36.20 -19.18 -15.83
CA ILE A 2 34.89 -19.69 -16.31
C ILE A 2 34.44 -20.97 -15.59
N ARG A 3 35.37 -21.88 -15.30
CA ARG A 3 35.13 -23.16 -14.59
C ARG A 3 35.08 -23.06 -13.06
N ASN A 4 35.20 -21.86 -12.51
CA ASN A 4 35.38 -21.63 -11.08
C ASN A 4 36.60 -22.35 -10.44
N ASP A 5 37.64 -22.59 -11.24
CA ASP A 5 38.89 -23.28 -10.85
C ASP A 5 40.11 -22.34 -10.77
N GLY A 6 39.90 -21.04 -11.01
CA GLY A 6 40.96 -20.03 -11.06
C GLY A 6 41.76 -19.98 -12.37
N VAL A 7 41.43 -20.81 -13.37
CA VAL A 7 42.14 -20.84 -14.67
C VAL A 7 41.45 -19.94 -15.69
N GLY A 8 42.23 -19.14 -16.42
CA GLY A 8 41.73 -18.27 -17.49
C GLY A 8 41.49 -19.03 -18.80
N ALA A 9 40.55 -18.55 -19.60
CA ALA A 9 40.39 -18.99 -20.99
C ALA A 9 41.36 -18.25 -21.91
N TYR A 10 41.67 -18.83 -23.07
CA TYR A 10 42.51 -18.17 -24.08
C TYR A 10 41.66 -17.32 -25.03
N SER A 11 42.22 -16.21 -25.52
CA SER A 11 41.62 -15.42 -26.59
C SER A 11 42.49 -15.51 -27.85
N ARG A 12 41.88 -15.77 -29.00
CA ARG A 12 42.53 -15.80 -30.31
C ARG A 12 41.94 -14.68 -31.17
N VAL A 13 42.78 -13.86 -31.78
CA VAL A 13 42.38 -12.77 -32.68
C VAL A 13 42.99 -13.01 -34.06
N HIS A 14 42.58 -12.22 -35.06
CA HIS A 14 42.99 -12.40 -36.46
C HIS A 14 42.70 -13.81 -36.97
N TYR A 15 41.57 -14.38 -36.55
CA TYR A 15 41.18 -15.71 -36.96
C TYR A 15 40.65 -15.71 -38.39
N GLY A 16 41.33 -16.45 -39.26
CA GLY A 16 40.98 -16.53 -40.67
C GLY A 16 41.28 -15.23 -41.43
N SER A 17 40.51 -14.99 -42.50
CA SER A 17 40.56 -13.75 -43.29
C SER A 17 39.16 -13.42 -43.76
N ASN A 18 38.75 -12.16 -43.62
CA ASN A 18 37.37 -11.68 -43.79
C ASN A 18 36.37 -12.51 -42.98
N TYR A 19 36.76 -12.98 -41.79
CA TYR A 19 35.92 -13.83 -40.97
C TYR A 19 34.95 -12.96 -40.14
N VAL A 20 33.67 -13.03 -40.50
CA VAL A 20 32.60 -12.20 -39.94
C VAL A 20 31.91 -12.95 -38.80
N ASN A 21 32.69 -13.37 -37.81
CA ASN A 21 32.13 -14.00 -36.61
C ASN A 21 33.13 -13.99 -35.43
N ALA A 22 32.57 -14.15 -34.23
CA ALA A 22 33.28 -14.54 -33.02
C ALA A 22 32.64 -15.83 -32.49
N PHE A 23 33.40 -16.63 -31.74
CA PHE A 23 32.84 -17.84 -31.13
C PHE A 23 33.66 -18.33 -29.93
N TRP A 24 32.97 -19.00 -29.02
CA TRP A 24 33.54 -19.89 -28.01
C TRP A 24 33.71 -21.32 -28.52
N ASP A 25 34.82 -21.97 -28.15
CA ASP A 25 35.03 -23.40 -28.39
C ASP A 25 35.49 -24.12 -27.11
N ASP A 26 34.65 -25.04 -26.63
CA ASP A 26 34.90 -25.87 -25.45
C ASP A 26 36.15 -26.74 -25.56
N SER A 27 36.49 -27.18 -26.78
CA SER A 27 37.62 -28.08 -27.05
C SER A 27 38.96 -27.40 -26.79
N CYS A 28 39.10 -26.15 -27.23
CA CYS A 28 40.29 -25.33 -26.94
C CYS A 28 40.17 -24.53 -25.63
N PHE A 29 38.98 -24.46 -25.03
CA PHE A 29 38.65 -23.57 -23.92
C PHE A 29 39.05 -22.12 -24.23
N CYS A 30 38.58 -21.63 -25.37
CA CYS A 30 39.03 -20.37 -25.92
C CYS A 30 37.92 -19.58 -26.63
N MET A 31 38.02 -18.26 -26.57
CA MET A 31 37.25 -17.34 -27.42
C MET A 31 38.08 -17.04 -28.66
N THR A 32 37.44 -16.97 -29.82
CA THR A 32 38.09 -16.74 -31.10
C THR A 32 37.36 -15.63 -31.85
N TYR A 33 38.12 -14.64 -32.35
CA TYR A 33 37.61 -13.43 -32.97
C TYR A 33 38.17 -13.26 -34.38
N GLY A 34 37.27 -13.09 -35.34
CA GLY A 34 37.62 -12.64 -36.69
C GLY A 34 37.81 -11.13 -36.77
N ASP A 35 38.34 -10.68 -37.91
CA ASP A 35 38.56 -9.26 -38.22
C ASP A 35 37.38 -8.62 -38.98
N GLY A 36 36.28 -9.35 -39.14
CA GLY A 36 35.09 -8.87 -39.83
C GLY A 36 35.24 -8.74 -41.34
N SER A 37 34.22 -8.18 -41.99
CA SER A 37 34.22 -7.97 -43.43
C SER A 37 35.34 -6.99 -43.81
N GLY A 38 36.15 -7.36 -44.81
CA GLY A 38 37.31 -6.56 -45.24
C GLY A 38 38.49 -6.53 -44.27
N ASN A 39 38.45 -7.30 -43.16
CA ASN A 39 39.38 -7.22 -42.03
C ASN A 39 39.43 -5.83 -41.37
N THR A 40 38.33 -5.09 -41.39
CA THR A 40 38.25 -3.73 -40.82
C THR A 40 37.32 -3.60 -39.62
N HIS A 41 36.68 -4.67 -39.19
CA HIS A 41 35.70 -4.68 -38.09
C HIS A 41 35.99 -5.84 -37.13
N PRO A 42 37.09 -5.79 -36.35
CA PRO A 42 37.40 -6.83 -35.38
C PRO A 42 36.26 -7.02 -34.38
N LEU A 43 35.80 -8.26 -34.18
CA LEU A 43 34.66 -8.58 -33.33
C LEU A 43 35.06 -8.68 -31.85
N THR A 44 35.77 -7.66 -31.34
CA THR A 44 36.41 -7.67 -30.01
C THR A 44 35.86 -6.58 -29.08
N GLU A 45 34.69 -6.02 -29.38
CA GLU A 45 33.98 -5.13 -28.46
C GLU A 45 33.55 -5.87 -27.19
N LEU A 46 33.18 -5.11 -26.17
CA LEU A 46 33.17 -5.61 -24.80
C LEU A 46 31.99 -6.56 -24.53
N ASP A 47 30.80 -6.23 -25.01
CA ASP A 47 29.63 -7.10 -24.98
C ASP A 47 29.84 -8.38 -25.77
N VAL A 48 30.45 -8.33 -26.96
CA VAL A 48 30.78 -9.53 -27.75
C VAL A 48 31.84 -10.38 -27.05
N ALA A 49 32.88 -9.78 -26.48
CA ALA A 49 33.85 -10.52 -25.69
C ALA A 49 33.22 -11.16 -24.45
N GLY A 50 32.33 -10.44 -23.76
CA GLY A 50 31.54 -10.95 -22.64
C GLY A 50 30.56 -12.05 -23.04
N HIS A 51 29.96 -11.94 -24.23
CA HIS A 51 29.07 -12.92 -24.85
C HIS A 51 29.81 -14.24 -25.08
N GLU A 52 30.96 -14.20 -25.76
CA GLU A 52 31.77 -15.41 -25.99
C GLU A 52 32.26 -16.05 -24.69
N MET A 53 32.65 -15.24 -23.71
CA MET A 53 33.05 -15.74 -22.40
C MET A 53 31.88 -16.44 -21.69
N THR A 54 30.67 -15.93 -21.88
CA THR A 54 29.44 -16.46 -21.26
C THR A 54 29.00 -17.78 -21.88
N HIS A 55 29.25 -18.05 -23.16
CA HIS A 55 29.08 -19.40 -23.71
C HIS A 55 29.90 -20.44 -22.93
N GLY A 56 31.14 -20.09 -22.54
CA GLY A 56 31.94 -20.94 -21.67
C GLY A 56 31.33 -21.13 -20.28
N VAL A 57 30.71 -20.09 -19.70
CA VAL A 57 30.01 -20.23 -18.42
C VAL A 57 28.81 -21.17 -18.57
N THR A 58 28.04 -21.00 -19.64
CA THR A 58 26.89 -21.87 -19.98
C THR A 58 27.33 -23.32 -20.15
N SER A 59 28.42 -23.59 -20.88
CA SER A 59 28.90 -24.96 -21.12
C SER A 59 29.39 -25.67 -19.85
N ASN A 60 29.88 -24.91 -18.87
CA ASN A 60 30.34 -25.44 -17.58
C ASN A 60 29.27 -25.41 -16.48
N THR A 61 28.03 -25.04 -16.81
CA THR A 61 26.90 -24.96 -15.88
C THR A 61 25.67 -25.70 -16.43
N ALA A 62 24.69 -25.00 -17.00
CA ALA A 62 23.47 -25.61 -17.54
C ALA A 62 23.73 -26.51 -18.75
N GLY A 63 24.80 -26.24 -19.51
CA GLY A 63 25.13 -26.97 -20.74
C GLY A 63 24.05 -26.86 -21.80
N LEU A 64 23.40 -25.69 -21.95
CA LEU A 64 22.28 -25.48 -22.87
C LEU A 64 22.64 -25.91 -24.30
N ASN A 65 21.87 -26.85 -24.86
CA ASN A 65 22.08 -27.31 -26.22
C ASN A 65 21.93 -26.15 -27.20
N TYR A 66 22.86 -26.03 -28.15
CA TYR A 66 22.88 -24.96 -29.15
C TYR A 66 21.91 -25.23 -30.33
N SER A 67 20.65 -25.55 -30.01
CA SER A 67 19.56 -25.73 -30.96
C SER A 67 18.20 -25.54 -30.29
N GLY A 68 17.16 -25.23 -31.08
CA GLY A 68 15.82 -25.03 -30.55
C GLY A 68 15.74 -23.90 -29.52
N GLU A 69 14.79 -24.00 -28.59
CA GLU A 69 14.63 -23.01 -27.51
C GLU A 69 15.81 -22.99 -26.52
N SER A 70 16.45 -24.14 -26.28
CA SER A 70 17.66 -24.18 -25.45
C SER A 70 18.81 -23.40 -26.10
N GLY A 71 18.91 -23.41 -27.43
CA GLY A 71 19.93 -22.66 -28.15
C GLY A 71 19.63 -21.16 -28.13
N GLY A 72 18.36 -20.79 -28.31
CA GLY A 72 17.92 -19.40 -28.11
C GLY A 72 18.22 -18.89 -26.69
N LEU A 73 18.02 -19.72 -25.66
CA LEU A 73 18.41 -19.38 -24.28
C LEU A 73 19.92 -19.32 -24.07
N ASN A 74 20.70 -20.16 -24.77
CA ASN A 74 22.16 -20.11 -24.73
C ASN A 74 22.65 -18.75 -25.26
N GLU A 75 22.20 -18.37 -26.44
CA GLU A 75 22.43 -17.04 -27.05
C GLU A 75 21.94 -15.89 -26.15
N SER A 76 20.72 -16.00 -25.62
CA SER A 76 20.16 -14.96 -24.75
C SER A 76 21.00 -14.78 -23.48
N THR A 77 21.50 -15.87 -22.92
CA THR A 77 22.34 -15.84 -21.72
C THR A 77 23.63 -15.10 -22.01
N SER A 78 24.24 -15.35 -23.18
CA SER A 78 25.45 -14.66 -23.61
C SER A 78 25.22 -13.18 -23.87
N ASP A 79 24.12 -12.79 -24.52
CA ASP A 79 23.74 -11.37 -24.67
C ASP A 79 23.51 -10.71 -23.31
N VAL A 80 22.76 -11.35 -22.41
CA VAL A 80 22.49 -10.83 -21.05
C VAL A 80 23.78 -10.52 -20.31
N PHE A 81 24.72 -11.46 -20.23
CA PHE A 81 25.95 -11.23 -19.48
C PHE A 81 27.00 -10.43 -20.25
N GLY A 82 27.00 -10.44 -21.58
CA GLY A 82 27.76 -9.50 -22.40
C GLY A 82 27.39 -8.05 -22.05
N THR A 83 26.10 -7.73 -22.12
CA THR A 83 25.56 -6.43 -21.69
C THR A 83 25.90 -6.13 -20.22
N MET A 84 25.77 -7.10 -19.30
CA MET A 84 26.14 -6.85 -17.90
C MET A 84 27.63 -6.59 -17.70
N VAL A 85 28.51 -7.18 -18.52
CA VAL A 85 29.95 -6.88 -18.50
C VAL A 85 30.20 -5.45 -18.96
N GLU A 86 29.52 -5.00 -20.00
CA GLU A 86 29.58 -3.61 -20.48
C GLU A 86 29.13 -2.61 -19.41
N PHE A 87 27.95 -2.84 -18.81
CA PHE A 87 27.45 -2.06 -17.67
C PHE A 87 28.40 -2.08 -16.47
N TYR A 88 29.09 -3.19 -16.22
CA TYR A 88 30.04 -3.30 -15.12
C TYR A 88 31.32 -2.51 -15.39
N ALA A 89 31.86 -2.60 -16.61
CA ALA A 89 33.08 -1.90 -16.99
C ALA A 89 32.85 -0.38 -17.09
N ASN A 90 31.66 0.04 -17.55
CA ASN A 90 31.21 1.42 -17.60
C ASN A 90 32.26 2.35 -18.22
N LEU A 91 32.73 1.99 -19.41
CA LEU A 91 33.76 2.73 -20.13
C LEU A 91 33.13 3.91 -20.87
N SER A 92 33.80 5.06 -20.92
CA SER A 92 33.25 6.21 -21.66
C SER A 92 33.31 6.08 -23.18
N THR A 93 34.13 5.15 -23.67
CA THR A 93 34.31 4.85 -25.10
C THR A 93 33.30 3.86 -25.64
N ASP A 94 32.64 3.15 -24.72
CA ASP A 94 31.68 2.09 -24.95
C ASP A 94 30.59 2.27 -23.88
N ASN A 95 29.69 3.21 -24.16
CA ASN A 95 28.74 3.69 -23.17
C ASN A 95 27.71 2.60 -22.92
N PRO A 96 27.56 2.13 -21.66
CA PRO A 96 26.86 0.89 -21.43
C PRO A 96 25.38 0.96 -21.79
N ASP A 97 24.93 0.01 -22.59
CA ASP A 97 23.59 0.00 -23.15
C ASP A 97 23.04 -1.43 -23.37
N TYR A 98 21.86 -1.56 -23.99
CA TYR A 98 21.14 -2.84 -24.22
C TYR A 98 21.05 -3.20 -25.72
N LEU A 99 21.96 -2.65 -26.50
CA LEU A 99 22.27 -3.06 -27.86
C LEU A 99 23.35 -4.15 -27.77
N ILE A 100 23.48 -4.93 -28.84
CA ILE A 100 24.55 -5.92 -28.98
C ILE A 100 25.21 -5.65 -30.30
N GLY A 101 26.53 -5.57 -30.41
CA GLY A 101 27.15 -5.46 -31.73
C GLY A 101 27.44 -4.04 -32.23
N GLU A 102 27.10 -2.98 -31.49
CA GLU A 102 26.94 -1.64 -32.08
C GLU A 102 28.25 -0.97 -32.49
N LEU A 103 29.36 -1.23 -31.79
CA LEU A 103 30.65 -0.62 -32.12
C LEU A 103 31.36 -1.36 -33.26
N ILE A 104 31.10 -2.66 -33.44
CA ILE A 104 31.59 -3.41 -34.60
C ILE A 104 31.07 -2.80 -35.91
N ASN A 105 29.84 -2.25 -35.93
CA ASN A 105 29.21 -1.70 -37.13
C ASN A 105 29.25 -2.67 -38.33
N ILE A 106 28.94 -3.94 -38.07
CA ILE A 106 29.09 -5.01 -39.08
C ILE A 106 28.22 -4.80 -40.32
N ASN A 107 27.07 -4.12 -40.13
CA ASN A 107 26.12 -3.77 -41.18
C ASN A 107 26.57 -2.55 -42.01
N GLY A 108 27.55 -1.78 -41.50
CA GLY A 108 28.08 -0.57 -42.15
C GLY A 108 27.14 0.65 -42.10
N ASP A 109 26.00 0.56 -41.41
CA ASP A 109 24.97 1.59 -41.31
C ASP A 109 24.80 2.18 -39.89
N GLY A 110 25.66 1.76 -38.95
CA GLY A 110 25.65 2.17 -37.55
C GLY A 110 24.60 1.49 -36.69
N THR A 111 23.89 0.47 -37.22
CA THR A 111 22.95 -0.32 -36.42
C THR A 111 23.65 -1.46 -35.68
N PRO A 112 23.20 -1.80 -34.46
CA PRO A 112 23.66 -2.99 -33.75
C PRO A 112 23.24 -4.29 -34.44
N LEU A 113 23.88 -5.38 -34.03
CA LEU A 113 23.50 -6.74 -34.40
C LEU A 113 22.13 -7.12 -33.84
N ARG A 114 21.87 -6.82 -32.56
CA ARG A 114 20.63 -7.18 -31.86
C ARG A 114 20.19 -6.08 -30.90
N TYR A 115 18.91 -6.16 -30.52
CA TYR A 115 18.28 -5.22 -29.60
C TYR A 115 17.62 -6.02 -28.47
N MET A 116 17.88 -5.69 -27.21
CA MET A 116 17.20 -6.38 -26.11
C MET A 116 15.81 -5.79 -25.80
N ASP A 117 15.57 -4.50 -26.06
CA ASP A 117 14.30 -3.83 -25.73
C ASP A 117 13.13 -4.21 -26.66
N LYS A 118 13.44 -4.44 -27.93
CA LYS A 118 12.52 -4.86 -28.98
C LYS A 118 13.31 -5.61 -30.05
N PRO A 119 13.57 -6.91 -29.84
CA PRO A 119 14.41 -7.73 -30.72
C PRO A 119 14.09 -7.61 -32.22
N SER A 120 12.81 -7.54 -32.58
CA SER A 120 12.37 -7.44 -33.97
C SER A 120 12.85 -6.21 -34.74
N LYS A 121 13.49 -5.23 -34.07
CA LYS A 121 14.17 -4.10 -34.73
C LYS A 121 15.27 -4.54 -35.69
N ASP A 122 15.88 -5.71 -35.47
CA ASP A 122 16.85 -6.29 -36.40
C ASP A 122 16.19 -6.95 -37.64
N GLY A 123 14.85 -7.01 -37.67
CA GLY A 123 14.06 -7.59 -38.77
C GLY A 123 13.83 -9.10 -38.70
N ALA A 124 14.46 -9.83 -37.77
CA ALA A 124 14.41 -11.30 -37.73
C ALA A 124 14.13 -11.89 -36.35
N SER A 125 14.58 -11.26 -35.27
CA SER A 125 14.45 -11.76 -33.90
C SER A 125 13.02 -11.70 -33.38
N ALA A 126 12.69 -12.63 -32.48
CA ALA A 126 11.36 -12.74 -31.90
C ALA A 126 11.23 -11.84 -30.66
N ASP A 127 10.25 -10.92 -30.66
CA ASP A 127 9.90 -10.12 -29.47
C ASP A 127 9.25 -10.97 -28.37
N SER A 128 8.60 -12.08 -28.72
CA SER A 128 7.83 -12.90 -27.78
C SER A 128 7.79 -14.36 -28.21
N TRP A 129 7.58 -15.25 -27.25
CA TRP A 129 7.46 -16.68 -27.47
C TRP A 129 6.26 -17.03 -28.34
N SER A 130 6.46 -18.00 -29.22
CA SER A 130 5.43 -18.69 -29.99
C SER A 130 5.81 -20.17 -30.08
N SER A 131 4.84 -21.04 -30.40
CA SER A 131 5.10 -22.48 -30.53
C SER A 131 6.09 -22.84 -31.67
N THR A 132 6.41 -21.89 -32.55
CA THR A 132 7.36 -22.07 -33.65
C THR A 132 8.68 -21.33 -33.43
N VAL A 133 8.86 -20.63 -32.31
CA VAL A 133 10.07 -19.81 -32.08
C VAL A 133 11.35 -20.64 -32.09
N GLY A 134 11.29 -21.88 -31.59
CA GLY A 134 12.42 -22.81 -31.62
C GLY A 134 12.82 -23.28 -33.03
N ASN A 135 12.06 -22.97 -34.08
CA ASN A 135 12.44 -23.26 -35.46
C ASN A 135 13.29 -22.13 -36.09
N LYS A 136 13.40 -20.98 -35.42
CA LYS A 136 14.30 -19.91 -35.85
C LYS A 136 15.74 -20.32 -35.55
N ASP A 137 16.67 -19.69 -36.27
CA ASP A 137 18.06 -19.67 -35.86
C ASP A 137 18.18 -19.20 -34.40
N VAL A 138 19.13 -19.76 -33.65
CA VAL A 138 19.26 -19.51 -32.21
C VAL A 138 19.45 -18.03 -31.90
N HIS A 139 20.18 -17.30 -32.75
CA HIS A 139 20.42 -15.86 -32.61
C HIS A 139 19.16 -15.00 -32.79
N TYR A 140 18.11 -15.54 -33.44
CA TYR A 140 16.83 -14.86 -33.60
C TYR A 140 15.79 -15.34 -32.59
N SER A 141 15.86 -16.61 -32.20
CA SER A 141 15.02 -17.15 -31.14
C SER A 141 15.39 -16.59 -29.76
N SER A 142 16.65 -16.13 -29.58
CA SER A 142 17.16 -15.48 -28.36
C SER A 142 16.47 -14.18 -28.02
N GLY A 143 15.85 -13.51 -29.01
CA GLY A 143 15.06 -12.30 -28.77
C GLY A 143 14.06 -12.44 -27.61
N VAL A 144 13.46 -13.62 -27.43
CA VAL A 144 12.52 -13.86 -26.32
C VAL A 144 13.20 -13.72 -24.95
N GLY A 145 14.40 -14.29 -24.79
CA GLY A 145 15.15 -14.21 -23.54
C GLY A 145 15.73 -12.81 -23.32
N ASN A 146 16.28 -12.19 -24.36
CA ASN A 146 16.79 -10.81 -24.32
C ASN A 146 15.71 -9.82 -23.87
N HIS A 147 14.52 -9.95 -24.47
CA HIS A 147 13.41 -9.08 -24.16
C HIS A 147 12.84 -9.33 -22.76
N ALA A 148 12.76 -10.59 -22.32
CA ALA A 148 12.38 -10.89 -20.94
C ALA A 148 13.36 -10.28 -19.93
N PHE A 149 14.67 -10.32 -20.21
CA PHE A 149 15.68 -9.73 -19.35
C PHE A 149 15.57 -8.20 -19.30
N TYR A 150 15.49 -7.53 -20.46
CA TYR A 150 15.30 -6.08 -20.52
C TYR A 150 14.06 -5.65 -19.72
N LEU A 151 12.92 -6.33 -19.92
CA LEU A 151 11.70 -6.05 -19.18
C LEU A 151 11.86 -6.27 -17.67
N LEU A 152 12.58 -7.29 -17.25
CA LEU A 152 12.85 -7.54 -15.84
C LEU A 152 13.77 -6.48 -15.23
N ALA A 153 14.82 -6.07 -15.94
CA ALA A 153 15.77 -5.08 -15.45
C ALA A 153 15.17 -3.67 -15.45
N GLU A 154 14.57 -3.27 -16.56
CA GLU A 154 14.21 -1.88 -16.86
C GLU A 154 12.69 -1.62 -16.89
N GLY A 155 11.88 -2.63 -17.13
CA GLY A 155 10.42 -2.48 -17.30
C GLY A 155 10.01 -2.10 -18.73
N SER A 156 8.69 -2.08 -18.95
CA SER A 156 8.07 -1.84 -20.26
C SER A 156 7.95 -0.35 -20.60
N GLY A 157 7.84 -0.04 -21.89
CA GLY A 157 7.54 1.30 -22.40
C GLY A 157 8.78 2.15 -22.71
N ALA A 158 8.55 3.45 -22.92
CA ALA A 158 9.58 4.38 -23.34
C ALA A 158 10.52 4.74 -22.18
N LYS A 159 11.83 4.63 -22.41
CA LYS A 159 12.88 4.98 -21.45
C LYS A 159 14.16 5.41 -22.19
N THR A 160 14.91 6.32 -21.60
CA THR A 160 16.28 6.63 -22.05
C THR A 160 17.27 6.15 -21.00
N ILE A 161 18.26 5.35 -21.40
CA ILE A 161 19.34 4.85 -20.54
C ILE A 161 20.64 5.24 -21.20
N ASN A 162 21.51 5.95 -20.47
CA ASN A 162 22.83 6.39 -20.94
C ASN A 162 22.85 7.07 -22.33
N GLY A 163 21.76 7.76 -22.68
CA GLY A 163 21.61 8.46 -23.97
C GLY A 163 20.94 7.64 -25.08
N VAL A 164 20.76 6.33 -24.90
CA VAL A 164 20.05 5.45 -25.83
C VAL A 164 18.56 5.42 -25.51
N SER A 165 17.72 5.58 -26.54
CA SER A 165 16.26 5.60 -26.39
C SER A 165 15.66 4.24 -26.69
N TYR A 166 14.96 3.70 -25.70
CA TYR A 166 14.26 2.43 -25.75
C TYR A 166 12.75 2.64 -25.69
N ASN A 167 12.00 1.71 -26.29
CA ASN A 167 10.56 1.66 -26.17
C ASN A 167 10.10 0.21 -26.26
N SER A 168 10.15 -0.48 -25.11
CA SER A 168 9.95 -1.93 -25.04
C SER A 168 8.46 -2.26 -25.02
N PRO A 169 7.94 -2.93 -26.07
CA PRO A 169 6.55 -3.35 -26.13
C PRO A 169 6.33 -4.64 -25.31
N THR A 170 5.08 -5.02 -25.09
CA THR A 170 4.74 -6.27 -24.39
C THR A 170 3.53 -6.92 -25.04
N VAL A 171 3.43 -8.24 -24.98
CA VAL A 171 2.19 -8.90 -25.39
C VAL A 171 1.02 -8.44 -24.51
N ASN A 172 -0.14 -8.22 -25.13
CA ASN A 172 -1.36 -7.76 -24.44
C ASN A 172 -1.20 -6.47 -23.62
N SER A 173 -0.21 -5.62 -23.92
CA SER A 173 0.06 -4.38 -23.19
C SER A 173 0.28 -4.56 -21.69
N ILE A 174 0.84 -5.71 -21.28
CA ILE A 174 1.24 -5.97 -19.88
C ILE A 174 2.26 -4.91 -19.44
N THR A 175 1.94 -4.17 -18.37
CA THR A 175 2.93 -3.26 -17.76
C THR A 175 3.91 -4.03 -16.90
N VAL A 176 5.21 -3.86 -17.15
CA VAL A 176 6.29 -4.44 -16.35
C VAL A 176 7.03 -3.33 -15.62
N THR A 177 7.16 -3.46 -14.30
CA THR A 177 8.03 -2.62 -13.48
C THR A 177 9.36 -3.34 -13.28
N GLY A 178 10.46 -2.73 -13.74
CA GLY A 178 11.80 -3.30 -13.61
C GLY A 178 12.29 -3.35 -12.16
N ILE A 179 13.08 -4.37 -11.84
CA ILE A 179 13.70 -4.57 -10.51
C ILE A 179 15.16 -4.11 -10.44
N GLY A 180 15.68 -3.57 -11.54
CA GLY A 180 17.08 -3.19 -11.70
C GLY A 180 17.96 -4.35 -12.18
N ARG A 181 18.96 -4.00 -12.99
CA ARG A 181 19.88 -4.92 -13.67
C ARG A 181 20.60 -5.89 -12.72
N ASP A 182 21.10 -5.41 -11.57
CA ASP A 182 21.87 -6.25 -10.64
C ASP A 182 21.03 -7.41 -10.10
N LYS A 183 19.76 -7.13 -9.75
CA LYS A 183 18.84 -8.17 -9.26
C LYS A 183 18.42 -9.11 -10.39
N ALA A 184 18.13 -8.56 -11.58
CA ALA A 184 17.77 -9.36 -12.75
C ALA A 184 18.91 -10.33 -13.15
N ALA A 185 20.14 -9.84 -13.19
CA ALA A 185 21.34 -10.62 -13.50
C ALA A 185 21.61 -11.68 -12.43
N ALA A 186 21.44 -11.36 -11.13
CA ALA A 186 21.57 -12.34 -10.05
C ALA A 186 20.55 -13.50 -10.16
N ILE A 187 19.30 -13.19 -10.54
CA ILE A 187 18.26 -14.21 -10.76
C ILE A 187 18.62 -15.08 -11.96
N TRP A 188 19.01 -14.47 -13.09
CA TRP A 188 19.40 -15.20 -14.29
C TRP A 188 20.61 -16.10 -14.04
N TYR A 189 21.65 -15.58 -13.37
CA TYR A 189 22.86 -16.34 -13.05
C TYR A 189 22.53 -17.54 -12.17
N ARG A 190 21.76 -17.34 -11.09
CA ARG A 190 21.34 -18.45 -10.23
C ARG A 190 20.48 -19.48 -10.99
N ALA A 191 19.61 -19.03 -11.89
CA ALA A 191 18.82 -19.93 -12.73
C ALA A 191 19.70 -20.79 -13.63
N LEU A 192 20.64 -20.16 -14.33
CA LEU A 192 21.64 -20.82 -15.18
C LEU A 192 22.47 -21.85 -14.41
N THR A 193 22.99 -21.50 -13.23
CA THR A 193 23.94 -22.35 -12.51
C THR A 193 23.29 -23.45 -11.66
N THR A 194 21.98 -23.37 -11.41
CA THR A 194 21.32 -24.21 -10.39
C THR A 194 20.11 -24.98 -10.92
N TYR A 195 19.33 -24.37 -11.82
CA TYR A 195 18.02 -24.90 -12.20
C TYR A 195 17.91 -25.28 -13.67
N TRP A 196 18.69 -24.64 -14.53
CA TRP A 196 18.68 -24.96 -15.94
C TRP A 196 19.55 -26.17 -16.25
N THR A 197 19.17 -26.87 -17.32
CA THR A 197 19.82 -28.09 -17.82
C THR A 197 19.94 -27.98 -19.33
N SER A 198 20.62 -28.93 -19.97
CA SER A 198 20.94 -28.84 -21.39
C SER A 198 19.72 -28.74 -22.32
N THR A 199 18.56 -29.21 -21.88
CA THR A 199 17.30 -29.21 -22.64
C THR A 199 16.28 -28.19 -22.14
N THR A 200 16.69 -27.24 -21.30
CA THR A 200 15.79 -26.18 -20.82
C THR A 200 15.21 -25.39 -22.00
N ASN A 201 13.89 -25.37 -22.09
CA ASN A 201 13.11 -24.54 -23.02
C ASN A 201 12.61 -23.26 -22.29
N TYR A 202 11.94 -22.34 -22.98
CA TYR A 202 11.53 -21.06 -22.37
C TYR A 202 10.57 -21.22 -21.19
N ALA A 203 9.65 -22.19 -21.24
CA ALA A 203 8.75 -22.47 -20.11
C ALA A 203 9.53 -22.93 -18.86
N ASN A 204 10.51 -23.82 -19.04
CA ASN A 204 11.38 -24.29 -17.97
C ASN A 204 12.38 -23.21 -17.53
N ALA A 205 12.79 -22.31 -18.43
CA ALA A 205 13.65 -21.18 -18.11
C ALA A 205 12.97 -20.24 -17.12
N ARG A 206 11.72 -19.86 -17.41
CA ARG A 206 10.85 -19.13 -16.49
C ARG A 206 10.72 -19.83 -15.16
N ALA A 207 10.43 -21.14 -15.13
CA ALA A 207 10.29 -21.89 -13.89
C ALA A 207 11.59 -21.88 -13.04
N GLY A 208 12.74 -22.03 -13.69
CA GLY A 208 14.06 -21.94 -13.06
C GLY A 208 14.34 -20.54 -12.50
N MET A 209 14.03 -19.48 -13.24
CA MET A 209 14.17 -18.10 -12.74
C MET A 209 13.23 -17.77 -11.59
N LEU A 210 12.00 -18.30 -11.58
CA LEU A 210 11.10 -18.14 -10.42
C LEU A 210 11.61 -18.85 -9.17
N SER A 211 12.24 -20.02 -9.34
CA SER A 211 12.91 -20.73 -8.24
C SER A 211 14.12 -19.95 -7.75
N ALA A 212 14.94 -19.40 -8.66
CA ALA A 212 16.05 -18.52 -8.33
C ALA A 212 15.62 -17.23 -7.61
N ALA A 213 14.54 -16.59 -8.06
CA ALA A 213 13.99 -15.42 -7.38
C ALA A 213 13.45 -15.77 -5.98
N THR A 214 12.85 -16.96 -5.82
CA THR A 214 12.41 -17.47 -4.52
C THR A 214 13.57 -17.68 -3.57
N ASP A 215 14.66 -18.27 -4.04
CA ASP A 215 15.87 -18.49 -3.23
C ASP A 215 16.54 -17.19 -2.80
N LEU A 216 16.60 -16.19 -3.70
CA LEU A 216 17.30 -14.93 -3.45
C LEU A 216 16.45 -13.94 -2.64
N TYR A 217 15.13 -13.92 -2.86
CA TYR A 217 14.25 -12.86 -2.36
C TYR A 217 12.95 -13.35 -1.70
N GLY A 218 12.66 -14.65 -1.75
CA GLY A 218 11.45 -15.26 -1.19
C GLY A 218 10.29 -15.37 -2.21
N ALA A 219 9.44 -16.38 -2.02
CA ALA A 219 8.26 -16.60 -2.87
C ALA A 219 7.26 -15.46 -2.70
N GLY A 220 6.71 -14.95 -3.81
CA GLY A 220 5.76 -13.84 -3.81
C GLY A 220 6.36 -12.45 -3.53
N SER A 221 7.68 -12.35 -3.42
CA SER A 221 8.42 -11.07 -3.37
C SER A 221 8.18 -10.21 -4.62
N ALA A 222 8.58 -8.94 -4.55
CA ALA A 222 8.52 -8.04 -5.70
C ALA A 222 9.34 -8.59 -6.88
N GLU A 223 10.52 -9.15 -6.61
CA GLU A 223 11.43 -9.77 -7.57
C GLU A 223 10.84 -11.03 -8.19
N TYR A 224 10.22 -11.89 -7.38
CA TYR A 224 9.50 -13.07 -7.87
C TYR A 224 8.35 -12.67 -8.81
N ASN A 225 7.53 -11.70 -8.40
CA ASN A 225 6.38 -11.26 -9.19
C ASN A 225 6.83 -10.53 -10.47
N ALA A 226 7.85 -9.70 -10.41
CA ALA A 226 8.41 -9.04 -11.58
C ALA A 226 9.02 -10.05 -12.56
N THR A 227 9.72 -11.07 -12.07
CA THR A 227 10.24 -12.19 -12.90
C THR A 227 9.09 -12.90 -13.61
N ALA A 228 8.02 -13.26 -12.88
CA ALA A 228 6.84 -13.88 -13.48
C ALA A 228 6.17 -12.99 -14.53
N THR A 229 6.12 -11.68 -14.27
CA THR A 229 5.46 -10.68 -15.12
C THR A 229 6.25 -10.40 -16.38
N ALA A 230 7.58 -10.28 -16.30
CA ALA A 230 8.47 -10.09 -17.45
C ALA A 230 8.40 -11.26 -18.43
N TRP A 231 8.44 -12.50 -17.92
CA TRP A 231 8.25 -13.69 -18.77
C TRP A 231 6.85 -13.76 -19.40
N ALA A 232 5.80 -13.43 -18.64
CA ALA A 232 4.44 -13.37 -19.18
C ALA A 232 4.28 -12.29 -20.26
N ALA A 233 4.99 -11.16 -20.12
CA ALA A 233 5.00 -10.05 -21.07
C ALA A 233 5.68 -10.40 -22.41
N VAL A 234 6.48 -11.46 -22.45
CA VAL A 234 7.00 -12.08 -23.69
C VAL A 234 6.29 -13.40 -24.03
N ASN A 235 5.05 -13.58 -23.55
CA ASN A 235 4.20 -14.75 -23.83
C ASN A 235 4.72 -16.10 -23.29
N VAL A 236 5.54 -16.09 -22.24
CA VAL A 236 6.00 -17.31 -21.56
C VAL A 236 5.29 -17.43 -20.21
N GLY A 237 4.35 -18.37 -20.12
CA GLY A 237 3.55 -18.59 -18.91
C GLY A 237 2.55 -17.47 -18.64
N SER A 238 1.92 -17.52 -17.47
CA SER A 238 0.90 -16.56 -17.04
C SER A 238 1.48 -15.48 -16.12
N LEU A 239 0.75 -14.38 -15.98
CA LEU A 239 1.01 -13.38 -14.93
C LEU A 239 1.03 -14.05 -13.54
N PRO A 240 1.84 -13.54 -12.59
CA PRO A 240 1.87 -14.06 -11.24
C PRO A 240 0.46 -14.04 -10.62
N SER A 241 0.08 -15.14 -9.98
CA SER A 241 -1.13 -15.17 -9.15
C SER A 241 -0.84 -14.43 -7.84
N THR A 242 -0.99 -13.12 -7.83
CA THR A 242 -0.77 -12.24 -6.65
C THR A 242 -1.79 -12.44 -5.52
N GLY A 243 -2.47 -13.58 -5.45
CA GLY A 243 -3.80 -13.66 -4.83
C GLY A 243 -4.82 -12.81 -5.58
N GLY A 244 -6.10 -12.96 -5.26
CA GLY A 244 -7.11 -11.98 -5.68
C GLY A 244 -6.88 -10.63 -4.99
N PRO A 245 -7.50 -9.56 -5.48
CA PRO A 245 -7.49 -8.29 -4.76
C PRO A 245 -8.10 -8.49 -3.37
N THR A 246 -7.53 -7.89 -2.34
CA THR A 246 -8.09 -7.89 -0.98
C THR A 246 -8.84 -6.60 -0.76
N VAL A 247 -10.12 -6.69 -0.39
CA VAL A 247 -10.93 -5.50 -0.07
C VAL A 247 -10.80 -5.23 1.42
N THR A 248 -10.38 -4.02 1.77
CA THR A 248 -10.36 -3.57 3.17
C THR A 248 -11.78 -3.24 3.58
N SER A 249 -12.29 -3.90 4.63
CA SER A 249 -13.62 -3.61 5.15
C SER A 249 -13.66 -2.16 5.66
N PRO A 250 -14.64 -1.33 5.23
CA PRO A 250 -14.78 0.04 5.73
C PRO A 250 -15.38 0.09 7.15
N GLY A 251 -15.67 -1.06 7.76
CA GLY A 251 -16.47 -1.15 8.98
C GLY A 251 -17.96 -0.91 8.72
N ASN A 252 -18.78 -1.13 9.76
CA ASN A 252 -20.22 -0.89 9.69
C ASN A 252 -20.52 0.59 9.44
N GLN A 253 -21.49 0.86 8.57
CA GLN A 253 -21.86 2.22 8.15
C GLN A 253 -23.24 2.60 8.69
N SER A 254 -23.44 3.89 8.92
CA SER A 254 -24.73 4.45 9.30
C SER A 254 -24.99 5.75 8.54
N THR A 255 -26.23 5.94 8.09
CA THR A 255 -26.64 7.17 7.39
C THR A 255 -28.10 7.48 7.72
N ALA A 256 -28.43 8.76 7.86
CA ALA A 256 -29.82 9.19 8.01
C ALA A 256 -30.62 8.92 6.72
N LEU A 257 -31.93 8.64 6.85
CA LEU A 257 -32.83 8.64 5.70
C LEU A 257 -32.75 9.97 4.94
N ASN A 258 -32.62 9.89 3.62
CA ASN A 258 -32.33 10.98 2.69
C ASN A 258 -30.96 11.67 2.87
N GLY A 259 -30.05 11.07 3.64
CA GLY A 259 -28.67 11.53 3.77
C GLY A 259 -27.84 11.22 2.53
N SER A 260 -26.96 12.15 2.15
CA SER A 260 -25.97 11.95 1.08
C SER A 260 -24.79 11.13 1.60
N VAL A 261 -24.27 10.25 0.75
CA VAL A 261 -23.16 9.34 1.04
C VAL A 261 -21.98 9.62 0.12
N ASN A 262 -20.78 9.54 0.71
CA ASN A 262 -19.51 9.60 0.01
C ASN A 262 -18.48 8.70 0.73
N LEU A 263 -18.45 7.41 0.37
CA LEU A 263 -17.59 6.40 0.99
C LEU A 263 -16.61 5.81 -0.04
N GLN A 264 -15.32 5.82 0.26
CA GLN A 264 -14.30 5.19 -0.58
C GLN A 264 -14.04 3.76 -0.11
N ILE A 265 -14.14 2.79 -1.02
CA ILE A 265 -13.70 1.42 -0.76
C ILE A 265 -12.21 1.31 -1.11
N ALA A 266 -11.42 0.75 -0.20
CA ALA A 266 -10.00 0.48 -0.41
C ALA A 266 -9.80 -1.00 -0.77
N ALA A 267 -9.03 -1.26 -1.82
CA ALA A 267 -8.58 -2.61 -2.18
C ALA A 267 -7.10 -2.57 -2.59
N SER A 268 -6.39 -3.67 -2.33
CA SER A 268 -4.96 -3.82 -2.62
C SER A 268 -4.67 -5.22 -3.16
N GLY A 269 -3.54 -5.37 -3.87
CA GLY A 269 -3.18 -6.63 -4.52
C GLY A 269 -4.03 -6.91 -5.78
N GLY A 270 -3.90 -8.12 -6.31
CA GLY A 270 -4.46 -8.48 -7.61
C GLY A 270 -3.73 -7.83 -8.80
N THR A 271 -4.12 -8.20 -10.00
CA THR A 271 -3.61 -7.62 -11.26
C THR A 271 -4.38 -6.35 -11.64
N ALA A 272 -3.72 -5.19 -11.66
CA ALA A 272 -4.34 -3.94 -12.10
C ALA A 272 -4.77 -3.99 -13.59
N PRO A 273 -5.79 -3.20 -14.02
CA PRO A 273 -6.63 -2.34 -13.19
C PRO A 273 -7.66 -3.13 -12.36
N LEU A 274 -8.08 -2.57 -11.22
CA LEU A 274 -9.18 -3.11 -10.42
C LEU A 274 -10.52 -2.53 -10.89
N SER A 275 -11.54 -3.37 -10.87
CA SER A 275 -12.95 -2.99 -11.07
C SER A 275 -13.75 -3.32 -9.81
N TYR A 276 -14.76 -2.50 -9.50
CA TYR A 276 -15.52 -2.58 -8.26
C TYR A 276 -17.00 -2.83 -8.53
N SER A 277 -17.62 -3.64 -7.68
CA SER A 277 -19.07 -3.81 -7.64
C SER A 277 -19.54 -3.96 -6.19
N ALA A 278 -20.84 -3.72 -5.97
CA ALA A 278 -21.44 -3.83 -4.65
C ALA A 278 -22.85 -4.40 -4.78
N THR A 279 -23.21 -5.30 -3.86
CA THR A 279 -24.56 -5.83 -3.72
C THR A 279 -25.10 -5.48 -2.33
N GLY A 280 -26.42 -5.40 -2.23
CA GLY A 280 -27.09 -5.10 -0.95
C GLY A 280 -26.92 -3.67 -0.46
N LEU A 281 -26.49 -2.71 -1.30
CA LEU A 281 -26.45 -1.29 -0.92
C LEU A 281 -27.86 -0.78 -0.57
N PRO A 282 -27.97 0.17 0.39
CA PRO A 282 -29.21 0.92 0.60
C PRO A 282 -29.77 1.53 -0.68
N THR A 283 -31.10 1.59 -0.78
CA THR A 283 -31.79 2.19 -1.92
C THR A 283 -31.29 3.61 -2.17
N GLY A 284 -30.91 3.91 -3.41
CA GLY A 284 -30.41 5.23 -3.83
C GLY A 284 -28.89 5.42 -3.74
N LEU A 285 -28.15 4.40 -3.28
CA LEU A 285 -26.68 4.36 -3.33
C LEU A 285 -26.19 3.49 -4.49
N SER A 286 -25.02 3.84 -5.05
CA SER A 286 -24.33 3.05 -6.08
C SER A 286 -22.81 3.15 -5.93
N ILE A 287 -22.08 2.15 -6.45
CA ILE A 287 -20.62 2.15 -6.50
C ILE A 287 -20.13 2.45 -7.92
N ASN A 288 -19.12 3.31 -8.03
CA ASN A 288 -18.44 3.56 -9.30
C ASN A 288 -17.44 2.44 -9.61
N ALA A 289 -17.57 1.80 -10.76
CA ALA A 289 -16.84 0.58 -11.09
C ALA A 289 -15.33 0.77 -11.29
N SER A 290 -14.84 1.97 -11.61
CA SER A 290 -13.40 2.22 -11.81
C SER A 290 -12.71 2.80 -10.58
N THR A 291 -13.45 3.49 -9.71
CA THR A 291 -12.88 4.19 -8.55
C THR A 291 -13.20 3.52 -7.21
N GLY A 292 -14.19 2.63 -7.14
CA GLY A 292 -14.62 1.99 -5.88
C GLY A 292 -15.36 2.93 -4.93
N LYS A 293 -15.76 4.11 -5.40
CA LYS A 293 -16.45 5.12 -4.58
C LYS A 293 -17.95 4.85 -4.54
N ILE A 294 -18.51 4.70 -3.34
CA ILE A 294 -19.95 4.59 -3.09
C ILE A 294 -20.51 6.00 -2.87
N THR A 295 -21.49 6.37 -3.67
CA THR A 295 -22.14 7.68 -3.62
C THR A 295 -23.65 7.58 -3.81
N GLY A 296 -24.38 8.63 -3.43
CA GLY A 296 -25.82 8.74 -3.66
C GLY A 296 -26.55 9.30 -2.45
N THR A 297 -27.86 9.07 -2.40
CA THR A 297 -28.73 9.46 -1.29
C THR A 297 -29.51 8.24 -0.82
N ALA A 298 -29.44 7.89 0.46
CA ALA A 298 -30.10 6.70 1.01
C ALA A 298 -31.60 6.96 1.23
N THR A 299 -32.49 6.41 0.39
CA THR A 299 -33.93 6.77 0.35
C THR A 299 -34.88 5.78 1.03
N ALA A 300 -34.37 4.67 1.55
CA ALA A 300 -35.17 3.69 2.28
C ALA A 300 -34.48 3.33 3.60
N ALA A 301 -35.25 3.35 4.69
CA ALA A 301 -34.78 2.97 6.01
C ALA A 301 -34.65 1.45 6.11
N GLY A 302 -33.66 0.98 6.87
CA GLY A 302 -33.42 -0.43 7.08
C GLY A 302 -31.98 -0.73 7.43
N THR A 303 -31.72 -1.98 7.78
CA THR A 303 -30.36 -2.50 7.89
C THR A 303 -30.08 -3.37 6.67
N TYR A 304 -28.99 -3.04 5.99
CA TYR A 304 -28.59 -3.63 4.73
C TYR A 304 -27.29 -4.41 4.91
N ASN A 305 -27.24 -5.65 4.42
CA ASN A 305 -26.00 -6.44 4.38
C ASN A 305 -25.30 -6.15 3.05
N VAL A 306 -24.32 -5.25 3.09
CA VAL A 306 -23.58 -4.81 1.91
C VAL A 306 -22.40 -5.75 1.69
N THR A 307 -22.21 -6.19 0.44
CA THR A 307 -20.98 -6.87 0.03
C THR A 307 -20.35 -6.10 -1.12
N VAL A 308 -19.14 -5.61 -0.89
CA VAL A 308 -18.31 -4.98 -1.93
C VAL A 308 -17.34 -6.01 -2.50
N THR A 309 -17.15 -5.97 -3.81
CA THR A 309 -16.25 -6.87 -4.55
C THR A 309 -15.26 -6.02 -5.33
N ALA A 310 -13.97 -6.28 -5.18
CA ALA A 310 -12.96 -5.86 -6.14
C ALA A 310 -12.64 -7.04 -7.04
N LYS A 311 -12.55 -6.79 -8.35
CA LYS A 311 -12.18 -7.76 -9.37
C LYS A 311 -11.00 -7.24 -10.16
N ASP A 312 -9.97 -8.07 -10.30
CA ASP A 312 -8.75 -7.72 -11.00
C ASP A 312 -8.80 -8.10 -12.50
N ALA A 313 -7.82 -7.66 -13.27
CA ALA A 313 -7.72 -7.95 -14.72
C ALA A 313 -7.51 -9.44 -15.02
N ALA A 314 -7.05 -10.22 -14.03
CA ALA A 314 -6.91 -11.68 -14.11
C ALA A 314 -8.20 -12.42 -13.69
N ASN A 315 -9.33 -11.72 -13.59
CA ASN A 315 -10.65 -12.21 -13.18
C ASN A 315 -10.72 -12.79 -11.75
N LYS A 316 -9.74 -12.53 -10.90
CA LYS A 316 -9.80 -12.88 -9.47
C LYS A 316 -10.57 -11.82 -8.71
N THR A 317 -11.22 -12.23 -7.64
CA THR A 317 -12.00 -11.34 -6.78
C THR A 317 -11.56 -11.41 -5.33
N GLY A 318 -11.78 -10.33 -4.61
CA GLY A 318 -11.94 -10.38 -3.16
C GLY A 318 -13.09 -9.51 -2.73
N THR A 319 -13.60 -9.80 -1.54
CA THR A 319 -14.83 -9.21 -1.04
C THR A 319 -14.67 -8.74 0.40
N ALA A 320 -15.46 -7.75 0.77
CA ALA A 320 -15.70 -7.41 2.17
C ALA A 320 -17.20 -7.21 2.36
N SER A 321 -17.73 -7.75 3.46
CA SER A 321 -19.13 -7.57 3.86
C SER A 321 -19.19 -6.76 5.15
N PHE A 322 -20.18 -5.87 5.23
CA PHE A 322 -20.43 -5.03 6.40
C PHE A 322 -21.92 -4.65 6.44
N THR A 323 -22.40 -4.22 7.61
CA THR A 323 -23.78 -3.74 7.73
C THR A 323 -23.85 -2.24 7.43
N TRP A 324 -24.86 -1.80 6.69
CA TRP A 324 -25.21 -0.39 6.53
C TRP A 324 -26.60 -0.14 7.10
N THR A 325 -26.67 0.67 8.16
CA THR A 325 -27.94 1.05 8.76
C THR A 325 -28.38 2.40 8.21
N VAL A 326 -29.47 2.40 7.42
CA VAL A 326 -30.20 3.64 7.14
C VAL A 326 -31.22 3.81 8.24
N THR A 327 -30.91 4.68 9.19
CA THR A 327 -31.85 4.98 10.26
C THR A 327 -33.02 5.72 9.63
N SER A 328 -34.24 5.20 9.81
CA SER A 328 -35.45 5.95 9.52
C SER A 328 -35.33 7.28 10.25
N GLY A 329 -35.12 8.36 9.50
CA GLY A 329 -35.33 9.69 10.04
C GLY A 329 -36.78 9.73 10.45
N GLY A 330 -37.06 9.50 11.73
CA GLY A 330 -38.34 9.89 12.32
C GLY A 330 -38.44 11.39 12.13
N GLY A 331 -39.33 11.82 11.24
CA GLY A 331 -39.58 13.24 11.02
C GLY A 331 -39.88 13.94 12.33
N THR A 332 -39.35 15.16 12.50
CA THR A 332 -39.92 16.20 13.36
C THR A 332 -40.41 15.75 14.76
N GLY A 333 -39.74 14.80 15.40
CA GLY A 333 -40.25 14.16 16.60
C GLY A 333 -39.14 13.61 17.47
N CYS A 334 -38.21 14.47 17.89
CA CYS A 334 -37.52 14.21 19.13
C CYS A 334 -38.58 14.23 20.24
N THR A 335 -38.77 13.14 20.98
CA THR A 335 -39.59 13.17 22.18
C THR A 335 -38.82 13.98 23.23
N PRO A 336 -39.34 15.12 23.72
CA PRO A 336 -38.66 15.84 24.77
C PRO A 336 -38.54 14.98 26.02
N ALA A 337 -37.32 14.74 26.47
CA ALA A 337 -37.01 13.89 27.62
C ALA A 337 -35.84 14.45 28.41
N GLN A 338 -35.88 14.20 29.73
CA GLN A 338 -34.73 14.32 30.61
C GLN A 338 -33.94 13.01 30.57
N LEU A 339 -32.65 13.07 30.21
CA LEU A 339 -31.83 11.86 30.04
C LEU A 339 -31.04 11.46 31.29
N LEU A 340 -30.74 12.40 32.19
CA LEU A 340 -30.00 12.10 33.42
C LEU A 340 -30.92 11.43 34.46
N GLY A 341 -30.45 10.33 35.04
CA GLY A 341 -31.03 9.77 36.25
C GLY A 341 -30.49 10.47 37.49
N ASN A 342 -31.31 10.54 38.55
CA ASN A 342 -31.04 11.32 39.76
C ASN A 342 -30.56 12.76 39.47
N PRO A 343 -31.30 13.56 38.67
CA PRO A 343 -30.85 14.86 38.19
C PRO A 343 -30.58 15.89 39.31
N GLY A 344 -31.37 15.88 40.39
CA GLY A 344 -31.18 16.73 41.57
C GLY A 344 -30.53 16.01 42.75
N PHE A 345 -29.88 14.86 42.54
CA PHE A 345 -29.20 14.10 43.60
C PHE A 345 -30.04 13.58 44.80
N GLU A 346 -31.37 13.74 44.75
CA GLU A 346 -32.34 13.44 45.82
C GLU A 346 -32.53 11.96 46.21
N THR A 347 -31.87 11.01 45.55
CA THR A 347 -32.04 9.58 45.90
C THR A 347 -31.32 9.16 47.19
N GLY A 348 -30.56 10.07 47.83
CA GLY A 348 -29.72 9.77 48.99
C GLY A 348 -28.49 8.93 48.68
N SER A 349 -28.18 8.76 47.40
CA SER A 349 -26.97 8.10 46.90
C SER A 349 -26.52 8.75 45.59
N ALA A 350 -25.26 8.57 45.22
CA ALA A 350 -24.76 9.08 43.94
C ALA A 350 -25.42 8.39 42.74
N ALA A 351 -25.74 7.10 42.82
CA ALA A 351 -26.23 6.33 41.68
C ALA A 351 -27.47 6.97 41.01
N PRO A 352 -27.53 7.00 39.66
CA PRO A 352 -26.61 6.40 38.68
C PRO A 352 -25.34 7.22 38.39
N TRP A 353 -25.10 8.33 39.09
CA TRP A 353 -23.81 9.01 39.00
C TRP A 353 -22.70 8.17 39.64
N THR A 354 -21.50 8.35 39.11
CA THR A 354 -20.26 7.76 39.59
C THR A 354 -19.28 8.88 39.88
N GLY A 355 -18.63 8.88 41.04
CA GLY A 355 -17.79 9.99 41.47
C GLY A 355 -17.03 9.71 42.75
N THR A 356 -16.32 10.71 43.24
CA THR A 356 -15.63 10.66 44.54
C THR A 356 -16.64 10.38 45.66
N SER A 357 -16.25 9.55 46.62
CA SER A 357 -17.11 9.21 47.76
C SER A 357 -17.37 10.44 48.62
N GLY A 358 -18.63 10.68 48.98
CA GLY A 358 -19.02 11.84 49.80
C GLY A 358 -19.45 13.08 49.00
N VAL A 359 -19.20 13.13 47.68
CA VAL A 359 -19.60 14.28 46.85
C VAL A 359 -21.12 14.49 46.82
N VAL A 360 -21.92 13.43 46.90
CA VAL A 360 -23.39 13.56 47.04
C VAL A 360 -23.75 13.53 48.51
N ASP A 361 -24.16 14.68 49.03
CA ASP A 361 -24.49 14.90 50.45
C ASP A 361 -25.77 15.72 50.64
N ASN A 362 -26.25 15.77 51.89
CA ASN A 362 -27.41 16.55 52.33
C ASN A 362 -27.11 17.50 53.49
N SER A 363 -25.86 17.95 53.61
CA SER A 363 -25.44 18.95 54.60
C SER A 363 -26.21 20.26 54.40
N SER A 364 -26.57 20.91 55.51
CA SER A 364 -27.14 22.26 55.49
C SER A 364 -26.11 23.35 55.19
N SER A 365 -24.82 23.02 55.27
CA SER A 365 -23.75 23.90 54.79
C SER A 365 -23.76 23.89 53.26
N GLN A 366 -23.70 25.09 52.66
CA GLN A 366 -23.96 25.31 51.25
C GLN A 366 -25.23 24.60 50.76
N ALA A 367 -26.39 25.02 51.29
CA ALA A 367 -27.67 24.36 51.04
C ALA A 367 -27.94 24.10 49.55
N ALA A 368 -28.59 22.96 49.25
CA ALA A 368 -29.01 22.58 47.91
C ALA A 368 -29.89 23.68 47.25
N HIS A 369 -29.87 23.76 45.92
CA HIS A 369 -30.69 24.72 45.18
C HIS A 369 -32.17 24.35 45.29
N SER A 370 -32.47 23.06 45.12
CA SER A 370 -33.79 22.48 45.39
C SER A 370 -33.65 21.20 46.22
N GLY A 371 -34.74 20.74 46.83
CA GLY A 371 -34.71 19.49 47.61
C GLY A 371 -33.81 19.55 48.84
N SER A 372 -33.03 18.50 49.08
CA SER A 372 -32.17 18.35 50.26
C SER A 372 -30.79 17.78 49.95
N TRP A 373 -30.57 17.25 48.76
CA TRP A 373 -29.29 16.66 48.35
C TRP A 373 -28.66 17.46 47.21
N LYS A 374 -27.34 17.42 47.12
CA LYS A 374 -26.57 18.13 46.10
C LYS A 374 -25.29 17.39 45.79
N ALA A 375 -24.62 17.74 44.71
CA ALA A 375 -23.22 17.37 44.49
C ALA A 375 -22.31 18.51 44.97
N TRP A 376 -21.60 18.30 46.07
CA TRP A 376 -20.58 19.21 46.60
C TRP A 376 -19.19 18.67 46.23
N LEU A 377 -18.49 19.42 45.39
CA LEU A 377 -17.11 19.10 45.01
C LEU A 377 -16.15 20.10 45.66
N ASP A 378 -15.04 19.60 46.19
CA ASP A 378 -13.97 20.36 46.86
C ASP A 378 -14.47 21.17 48.09
N GLY A 379 -13.70 22.17 48.54
CA GLY A 379 -14.00 23.00 49.72
C GLY A 379 -13.16 22.65 50.94
N TYR A 380 -12.02 22.02 50.74
CA TYR A 380 -11.14 21.52 51.79
C TYR A 380 -10.13 22.56 52.26
N GLY A 381 -9.82 23.57 51.44
CA GLY A 381 -8.69 24.47 51.69
C GLY A 381 -7.35 23.75 51.67
N SER A 382 -7.23 22.74 50.80
CA SER A 382 -6.02 21.96 50.55
C SER A 382 -6.15 21.24 49.22
N ALA A 383 -5.03 20.79 48.65
CA ALA A 383 -5.03 20.21 47.32
C ALA A 383 -5.95 18.99 47.25
N HIS A 384 -7.05 19.11 46.51
CA HIS A 384 -8.07 18.09 46.38
C HIS A 384 -8.61 18.02 44.95
N THR A 385 -9.22 16.89 44.61
CA THR A 385 -9.87 16.73 43.31
C THR A 385 -11.09 15.86 43.49
N ASP A 386 -12.25 16.48 43.45
CA ASP A 386 -13.53 15.79 43.37
C ASP A 386 -14.05 15.67 41.94
N SER A 387 -14.78 14.59 41.67
CA SER A 387 -15.51 14.49 40.42
C SER A 387 -16.78 13.67 40.53
N ILE A 388 -17.73 13.95 39.64
CA ILE A 388 -18.96 13.19 39.48
C ILE A 388 -19.38 13.14 38.00
N ALA A 389 -19.77 11.96 37.52
CA ALA A 389 -20.04 11.69 36.12
C ALA A 389 -21.22 10.75 35.91
N GLN A 390 -21.94 10.93 34.80
CA GLN A 390 -23.00 10.03 34.35
C GLN A 390 -22.95 9.89 32.84
N THR A 391 -23.23 8.68 32.36
CA THR A 391 -23.26 8.33 30.93
C THR A 391 -24.69 8.14 30.46
N VAL A 392 -25.08 8.82 29.39
CA VAL A 392 -26.42 8.73 28.77
C VAL A 392 -26.31 8.72 27.25
N THR A 393 -27.35 8.24 26.55
CA THR A 393 -27.41 8.30 25.08
C THR A 393 -28.34 9.41 24.62
N ILE A 394 -27.83 10.35 23.82
CA ILE A 394 -28.65 11.38 23.18
C ILE A 394 -29.26 10.76 21.92
N PRO A 395 -30.60 10.68 21.79
CA PRO A 395 -31.22 10.11 20.60
C PRO A 395 -30.80 10.85 19.32
N ALA A 396 -30.65 10.09 18.23
CA ALA A 396 -30.33 10.67 16.93
C ALA A 396 -31.45 11.63 16.49
N GLY A 397 -31.08 12.77 15.91
CA GLY A 397 -32.03 13.77 15.42
C GLY A 397 -32.65 14.69 16.48
N CYS A 398 -32.28 14.55 17.76
CA CYS A 398 -32.66 15.49 18.82
C CYS A 398 -31.71 16.70 18.88
N SER A 399 -32.23 17.87 19.27
CA SER A 399 -31.41 18.86 19.96
C SER A 399 -31.29 18.48 21.42
N ALA A 400 -30.15 18.77 22.05
CA ALA A 400 -29.93 18.47 23.45
C ALA A 400 -29.25 19.64 24.17
N THR A 401 -29.70 19.94 25.38
CA THR A 401 -29.09 20.96 26.24
C THR A 401 -28.81 20.36 27.61
N LEU A 402 -27.54 20.42 28.04
CA LEU A 402 -27.16 20.18 29.43
C LEU A 402 -27.39 21.47 30.21
N SER A 403 -28.20 21.43 31.26
CA SER A 403 -28.30 22.49 32.26
C SER A 403 -27.99 21.98 33.67
N TYR A 404 -27.51 22.87 34.53
CA TYR A 404 -27.27 22.59 35.96
C TYR A 404 -27.20 23.91 36.71
N TRP A 405 -27.52 23.89 38.00
CA TRP A 405 -27.34 25.02 38.89
C TRP A 405 -25.99 24.91 39.57
N LEU A 406 -25.21 25.99 39.53
CA LEU A 406 -23.88 26.06 40.13
C LEU A 406 -23.82 27.19 41.15
N HIS A 407 -23.45 26.85 42.38
CA HIS A 407 -23.02 27.78 43.42
C HIS A 407 -21.52 27.58 43.67
N ILE A 408 -20.79 28.68 43.74
CA ILE A 408 -19.34 28.69 44.02
C ILE A 408 -19.15 29.54 45.26
N ASP A 409 -18.69 28.91 46.33
CA ASP A 409 -18.35 29.55 47.59
C ASP A 409 -16.83 29.48 47.76
N THR A 410 -16.19 30.61 48.03
CA THR A 410 -14.72 30.66 48.10
C THR A 410 -14.26 31.62 49.17
N ALA A 411 -13.17 31.25 49.84
CA ALA A 411 -12.41 32.15 50.70
C ALA A 411 -11.32 32.92 49.93
N GLU A 412 -11.01 32.53 48.69
CA GLU A 412 -10.10 33.27 47.81
C GLU A 412 -10.69 34.62 47.39
N THR A 413 -9.83 35.61 47.15
CA THR A 413 -10.25 36.96 46.72
C THR A 413 -9.55 37.39 45.44
N GLY A 414 -10.21 38.24 44.64
CA GLY A 414 -9.68 38.75 43.38
C GLY A 414 -10.14 37.96 42.16
N THR A 415 -9.40 38.07 41.06
CA THR A 415 -9.80 37.53 39.73
C THR A 415 -8.93 36.37 39.26
N THR A 416 -8.00 35.90 40.09
CA THR A 416 -7.11 34.78 39.75
C THR A 416 -7.86 33.48 39.92
N ALA A 417 -7.81 32.63 38.89
CA ALA A 417 -8.42 31.31 38.90
C ALA A 417 -7.46 30.26 39.51
N TYR A 418 -7.51 30.11 40.82
CA TYR A 418 -6.75 29.11 41.59
C TYR A 418 -7.42 27.74 41.46
N ASP A 419 -8.64 27.64 41.95
CA ASP A 419 -9.44 26.41 41.95
C ASP A 419 -10.37 26.39 40.75
N LYS A 420 -10.60 25.22 40.16
CA LYS A 420 -11.34 25.10 38.88
C LYS A 420 -12.31 23.95 38.86
N LEU A 421 -13.54 24.24 38.43
CA LEU A 421 -14.50 23.25 37.98
C LEU A 421 -14.46 23.17 36.45
N THR A 422 -14.16 21.98 35.92
CA THR A 422 -14.24 21.68 34.49
C THR A 422 -15.40 20.73 34.21
N VAL A 423 -16.28 21.12 33.28
CA VAL A 423 -17.35 20.26 32.76
C VAL A 423 -16.89 19.66 31.45
N THR A 424 -16.90 18.33 31.36
CA THR A 424 -16.46 17.61 30.17
C THR A 424 -17.56 16.71 29.60
N VAL A 425 -17.56 16.54 28.28
CA VAL A 425 -18.41 15.59 27.55
C VAL A 425 -17.49 14.68 26.75
N ASN A 426 -17.50 13.38 27.04
CA ASN A 426 -16.58 12.40 26.44
C ASN A 426 -15.11 12.83 26.52
N GLY A 427 -14.72 13.43 27.65
CA GLY A 427 -13.34 13.93 27.90
C GLY A 427 -13.03 15.31 27.30
N THR A 428 -13.91 15.88 26.48
CA THR A 428 -13.72 17.23 25.91
C THR A 428 -14.29 18.29 26.85
N SER A 429 -13.51 19.31 27.21
CA SER A 429 -13.99 20.43 28.04
C SER A 429 -15.03 21.26 27.28
N VAL A 430 -16.22 21.40 27.89
CA VAL A 430 -17.34 22.18 27.34
C VAL A 430 -17.65 23.43 28.18
N ALA A 431 -17.16 23.49 29.43
CA ALA A 431 -17.19 24.69 30.26
C ALA A 431 -16.11 24.62 31.35
N THR A 432 -15.64 25.78 31.80
CA THR A 432 -14.72 25.89 32.93
C THR A 432 -15.13 27.09 33.79
N TYR A 433 -15.16 26.87 35.10
CA TYR A 433 -15.39 27.89 36.12
C TYR A 433 -14.28 27.83 37.17
N SER A 434 -14.19 28.85 38.00
CA SER A 434 -13.19 28.97 39.05
C SER A 434 -13.72 29.75 40.25
N ASN A 435 -12.92 29.81 41.31
CA ASN A 435 -13.12 30.70 42.46
C ASN A 435 -13.40 32.16 42.04
N ALA A 436 -12.79 32.66 40.95
CA ALA A 436 -13.04 34.00 40.41
C ALA A 436 -14.46 34.20 39.82
N ASN A 437 -15.23 33.12 39.66
CA ASN A 437 -16.62 33.16 39.22
C ASN A 437 -17.62 33.10 40.38
N ALA A 438 -17.16 33.16 41.64
CA ALA A 438 -18.01 33.16 42.82
C ALA A 438 -19.02 34.33 42.80
N ALA A 439 -20.25 34.00 43.15
CA ALA A 439 -21.37 34.93 43.21
C ALA A 439 -22.36 34.45 44.28
N THR A 440 -23.19 35.37 44.79
CA THR A 440 -24.21 35.03 45.78
C THR A 440 -25.23 34.04 45.20
N GLY A 441 -25.37 32.89 45.85
CA GLY A 441 -26.36 31.87 45.50
C GLY A 441 -26.03 31.10 44.22
N TYR A 442 -27.02 30.35 43.73
CA TYR A 442 -26.88 29.53 42.53
C TYR A 442 -27.12 30.32 41.25
N THR A 443 -26.39 29.93 40.19
CA THR A 443 -26.65 30.38 38.83
C THR A 443 -26.82 29.20 37.89
N GLN A 444 -27.89 29.21 37.09
CA GLN A 444 -28.10 28.17 36.09
C GLN A 444 -27.10 28.33 34.93
N LYS A 445 -26.50 27.22 34.53
CA LYS A 445 -25.62 27.10 33.37
C LYS A 445 -26.29 26.21 32.34
N SER A 446 -26.05 26.50 31.06
CA SER A 446 -26.61 25.75 29.93
C SER A 446 -25.56 25.55 28.84
N ILE A 447 -25.44 24.32 28.33
CA ILE A 447 -24.45 23.90 27.33
C ILE A 447 -25.19 23.14 26.22
N ASN A 448 -25.02 23.57 24.98
CA ASN A 448 -25.59 22.89 23.83
C ASN A 448 -24.83 21.58 23.55
N LEU A 449 -25.56 20.47 23.56
CA LEU A 449 -25.06 19.13 23.28
C LEU A 449 -25.59 18.56 21.96
N SER A 450 -26.26 19.36 21.11
CA SER A 450 -26.86 18.89 19.85
C SER A 450 -25.83 18.29 18.88
N ALA A 451 -24.56 18.67 18.97
CA ALA A 451 -23.47 18.06 18.19
C ALA A 451 -23.24 16.57 18.52
N TYR A 452 -23.72 16.11 19.68
CA TYR A 452 -23.62 14.73 20.15
C TYR A 452 -24.89 13.91 19.88
N ALA A 453 -25.84 14.43 19.09
CA ALA A 453 -27.04 13.69 18.73
C ALA A 453 -26.70 12.34 18.07
N GLY A 454 -27.31 11.26 18.57
CA GLY A 454 -27.04 9.90 18.13
C GLY A 454 -25.83 9.24 18.78
N GLN A 455 -25.20 9.89 19.77
CA GLN A 455 -24.03 9.36 20.48
C GLN A 455 -24.34 9.09 21.96
N THR A 456 -23.58 8.16 22.53
CA THR A 456 -23.48 8.00 23.99
C THR A 456 -22.46 9.00 24.52
N VAL A 457 -22.89 9.81 25.49
CA VAL A 457 -22.11 10.88 26.10
C VAL A 457 -21.91 10.61 27.59
N THR A 458 -20.69 10.83 28.07
CA THR A 458 -20.37 10.89 29.50
C THR A 458 -20.19 12.34 29.88
N VAL A 459 -21.10 12.89 30.68
CA VAL A 459 -20.96 14.22 31.28
C VAL A 459 -20.24 14.04 32.60
N LYS A 460 -19.13 14.76 32.79
CA LYS A 460 -18.34 14.76 34.02
C LYS A 460 -18.11 16.18 34.51
N PHE A 461 -18.39 16.40 35.79
CA PHE A 461 -17.97 17.56 36.56
C PHE A 461 -16.69 17.18 37.31
N ASN A 462 -15.63 17.96 37.15
CA ASN A 462 -14.33 17.71 37.75
C ASN A 462 -13.82 18.99 38.41
N ALA A 463 -13.80 19.03 39.73
CA ALA A 463 -13.27 20.13 40.50
C ALA A 463 -11.82 19.82 40.91
N VAL A 464 -10.97 20.84 40.92
CA VAL A 464 -9.60 20.76 41.40
C VAL A 464 -9.37 21.99 42.27
N GLU A 465 -9.03 21.74 43.53
CA GLU A 465 -8.63 22.72 44.53
C GLU A 465 -7.12 22.68 44.68
N ASP A 466 -6.49 23.85 44.79
CA ASP A 466 -5.06 23.95 45.06
C ASP A 466 -4.76 23.80 46.57
N SER A 467 -3.50 23.99 46.97
CA SER A 467 -3.09 23.81 48.37
C SER A 467 -3.45 24.98 49.31
N SER A 468 -4.25 25.96 48.87
CA SER A 468 -4.56 27.22 49.54
C SER A 468 -6.02 27.28 50.04
N LEU A 469 -6.61 28.48 50.13
CA LEU A 469 -7.94 28.76 50.71
C LEU A 469 -9.03 27.97 49.99
N GLN A 470 -10.14 27.73 50.70
CA GLN A 470 -11.15 26.82 50.16
C GLN A 470 -11.93 27.41 48.99
N THR A 471 -12.29 26.55 48.04
CA THR A 471 -13.36 26.81 47.06
C THR A 471 -14.25 25.58 46.90
N SER A 472 -15.52 25.74 47.25
CA SER A 472 -16.57 24.75 47.07
C SER A 472 -17.30 24.97 45.75
N PHE A 473 -17.44 23.92 44.94
CA PHE A 473 -18.27 23.91 43.73
C PHE A 473 -19.50 23.04 43.98
N VAL A 474 -20.64 23.68 44.21
CA VAL A 474 -21.88 23.00 44.57
C VAL A 474 -22.82 22.99 43.38
N ILE A 475 -23.15 21.78 42.93
CA ILE A 475 -23.92 21.51 41.71
C ILE A 475 -25.23 20.84 42.09
N ASP A 476 -26.31 21.31 41.50
CA ASP A 476 -27.64 20.77 41.73
C ASP A 476 -28.53 20.89 40.49
N ASP A 477 -29.69 20.21 40.50
CA ASP A 477 -30.73 20.29 39.48
C ASP A 477 -30.18 20.16 38.05
N THR A 478 -29.37 19.12 37.84
CA THR A 478 -28.77 18.81 36.54
C THR A 478 -29.82 18.28 35.57
N ALA A 479 -29.62 18.50 34.29
CA ALA A 479 -30.57 18.08 33.28
C ALA A 479 -29.88 17.97 31.92
N ILE A 480 -30.12 16.88 31.17
CA ILE A 480 -29.94 16.86 29.72
C ILE A 480 -31.33 16.74 29.11
N GLN A 481 -31.84 17.87 28.63
CA GLN A 481 -33.15 17.95 28.01
C GLN A 481 -33.02 17.81 26.50
N THR A 482 -33.78 16.88 25.92
CA THR A 482 -33.93 16.75 24.46
C THR A 482 -35.13 17.53 23.96
N SER A 483 -35.09 17.98 22.69
CA SER A 483 -36.16 18.69 21.99
C SER A 483 -36.10 18.54 20.49
#